data_AF-A0A9E4ZX03-F1
#
_entry.id   AF-A0A9E4ZX03-F1
#
_cell.length_a   1.000
_cell.length_b   1.000
_cell.length_c   1.000
_cell.angle_alpha   90.00
_cell.angle_beta   90.00
_cell.angle_gamma   90.00
#
_symmetry.space_group_name_H-M   'P 1'
#
loop_
_entity.id
_entity.type
_entity.pdbx_description
1 polymer ?
#
loop_
_entity_poly.entity_id
_entity_poly.type
_entity_poly.pdbx_seq_one_letter_code
_entity_poly.pdbx_strand_id
1 'polypeptide(L)' 'MKYPLDRICVKSGVLCPSCQRKVEEGVVREDEIPVMRVLMDLEEKLKFLRKGSYSKTYRLRDRLIVMIRDGFEPE' A
#
# COMPACT_ATOMS: atom_id res chain seq x y z
N MET A 1 -4.05 5.45 -5.75
CA MET A 1 -2.65 5.06 -5.93
C MET A 1 -2.56 3.75 -6.68
N LYS A 2 -1.39 3.48 -7.27
CA LYS A 2 -0.98 2.14 -7.71
C LYS A 2 -0.40 1.37 -6.53
N TYR A 3 -0.78 0.10 -6.40
CA TYR A 3 -0.32 -0.80 -5.34
C TYR A 3 0.31 -2.06 -5.94
N PRO A 4 1.27 -2.69 -5.26
CA PRO A 4 1.85 -3.96 -5.70
C PRO A 4 0.88 -5.14 -5.53
N LEU A 5 -0.15 -5.02 -4.68
CA LEU A 5 -1.21 -6.01 -4.48
C LEU A 5 -2.55 -5.51 -5.03
N ASP A 6 -3.44 -6.44 -5.37
CA ASP A 6 -4.77 -6.12 -5.88
C ASP A 6 -5.64 -5.50 -4.77
N ARG A 7 -6.35 -4.42 -5.10
CA ARG A 7 -7.19 -3.70 -4.12
C ARG A 7 -8.21 -4.60 -3.44
N ILE A 8 -8.81 -5.53 -4.18
CA ILE A 8 -9.79 -6.46 -3.62
C ILE A 8 -9.17 -7.39 -2.59
N CYS A 9 -7.95 -7.90 -2.84
CA CYS A 9 -7.24 -8.77 -1.92
C CYS A 9 -6.87 -8.05 -0.62
N VAL A 10 -6.40 -6.79 -0.74
CA VAL A 10 -6.05 -5.97 0.43
C VAL A 10 -7.29 -5.59 1.25
N LYS A 11 -8.40 -5.22 0.59
CA LYS A 11 -9.65 -4.86 1.27
C LYS A 11 -10.35 -6.06 1.91
N SER A 12 -10.32 -7.24 1.27
CA SER A 12 -10.93 -8.47 1.80
C SER A 12 -10.09 -9.14 2.89
N GLY A 13 -8.77 -8.92 2.87
CA GLY A 13 -7.81 -9.65 3.73
C GLY A 13 -7.47 -11.05 3.23
N VAL A 14 -7.96 -11.44 2.06
CA VAL A 14 -7.69 -12.74 1.42
C VAL A 14 -6.85 -12.52 0.18
N LEU A 15 -5.62 -13.03 0.18
CA LEU A 15 -4.70 -12.89 -0.96
C LEU A 15 -4.99 -13.96 -2.02
N CYS A 16 -5.11 -13.53 -3.28
CA CYS A 16 -5.09 -14.45 -4.41
C CYS A 16 -3.70 -15.07 -4.58
N PRO A 17 -3.54 -16.18 -5.33
CA PRO A 17 -2.24 -16.84 -5.51
C PRO A 17 -1.12 -15.92 -6.01
N SER A 18 -1.44 -14.96 -6.88
CA SER A 18 -0.48 -13.97 -7.38
C SER A 18 -0.01 -12.99 -6.30
N CYS A 19 -0.94 -12.48 -5.48
CA CYS A 19 -0.62 -11.59 -4.37
C CYS A 19 0.13 -12.32 -3.25
N GLN A 20 -0.26 -13.56 -2.96
CA GLN A 20 0.42 -14.42 -2.00
C GLN A 20 1.88 -14.65 -2.40
N ARG A 21 2.15 -14.98 -3.67
CA ARG A 21 3.51 -15.17 -4.17
C ARG A 21 4.39 -13.94 -4.01
N LYS A 22 3.85 -12.72 -4.21
CA LYS A 22 4.59 -11.46 -3.98
C LYS A 22 4.98 -11.26 -2.51
N VAL A 23 4.19 -11.78 -1.58
CA VAL A 23 4.51 -11.75 -0.16
C VAL A 23 5.62 -12.76 0.15
N GLU A 24 5.48 -13.98 -0.37
CA GLU A 24 6.45 -15.06 -0.21
C GLU A 24 7.83 -14.72 -0.81
N GLU A 25 7.86 -14.09 -1.98
CA GLU A 25 9.08 -13.60 -2.65
C GLU A 25 9.68 -12.35 -1.98
N GLY A 26 9.04 -11.80 -0.94
CA GLY A 26 9.51 -10.63 -0.20
C GLY A 26 9.33 -9.29 -0.92
N VAL A 27 8.64 -9.26 -2.06
CA VAL A 27 8.30 -8.02 -2.79
C VAL A 27 7.48 -7.09 -1.88
N VAL A 28 6.53 -7.66 -1.13
CA VAL A 28 5.70 -6.98 -0.13
C VAL A 28 5.81 -7.73 1.19
N ARG A 29 6.10 -7.05 2.31
CA ARG A 29 6.03 -7.69 3.62
C ARG A 29 4.58 -7.74 4.12
N GLU A 30 4.24 -8.75 4.90
CA GLU A 30 2.90 -8.89 5.49
C GLU A 30 2.46 -7.65 6.29
N ASP A 31 3.39 -7.02 7.02
CA ASP A 31 3.11 -5.83 7.82
C ASP A 31 2.90 -4.54 6.99
N GLU A 32 3.13 -4.60 5.68
CA GLU A 32 2.79 -3.53 4.74
C GLU A 32 1.31 -3.58 4.29
N ILE A 33 0.66 -4.75 4.36
CA ILE A 33 -0.73 -4.94 3.88
C ILE A 33 -1.72 -4.05 4.65
N PRO A 34 -1.67 -3.96 6.00
CA PRO A 34 -2.55 -3.05 6.74
C PRO A 34 -2.34 -1.58 6.36
N VAL A 35 -1.10 -1.20 6.02
CA VAL A 35 -0.76 0.17 5.60
C VAL A 35 -1.39 0.48 4.24
N MET A 36 -1.30 -0.45 3.29
CA MET A 36 -1.97 -0.30 1.99
C MET A 36 -3.49 -0.16 2.16
N ARG A 37 -4.10 -0.94 3.06
CA ARG A 37 -5.54 -0.84 3.34
C ARG A 37 -5.92 0.57 3.81
N VAL A 38 -5.21 1.11 4.80
CA VAL A 38 -5.46 2.46 5.31
C VAL A 38 -5.27 3.52 4.23
N LEU A 39 -4.24 3.39 3.38
CA LEU A 39 -4.02 4.30 2.26
C LEU A 39 -5.17 4.26 1.24
N MET A 40 -5.70 3.06 0.94
CA MET A 40 -6.84 2.91 0.04
C MET A 40 -8.10 3.62 0.58
N ASP A 41 -8.30 3.59 1.89
CA ASP A 41 -9.41 4.30 2.54
C ASP A 41 -9.17 5.82 2.57
N LEU A 42 -7.91 6.25 2.76
CA LEU A 42 -7.53 7.67 2.70
C LEU A 42 -7.71 8.28 1.32
N GLU A 43 -7.52 7.52 0.23
CA GLU A 43 -7.77 7.98 -1.15
C GLU A 43 -9.22 8.40 -1.43
N GLU A 44 -10.17 7.94 -0.60
CA GLU A 44 -11.57 8.35 -0.69
C GLU A 44 -11.75 9.80 -0.20
N LYS A 45 -10.95 10.20 0.79
CA LYS A 45 -10.96 11.55 1.39
C LYS A 45 -9.96 12.49 0.71
N LEU A 46 -8.80 11.98 0.33
CA LEU A 46 -7.66 12.73 -0.21
C LEU A 46 -7.45 12.35 -1.68
N LYS A 47 -8.18 13.03 -2.57
CA LYS A 47 -8.18 12.71 -4.01
C LYS A 47 -6.79 12.84 -4.65
N PHE A 48 -5.92 13.73 -4.16
CA PHE A 48 -4.57 13.90 -4.70
C PHE A 48 -3.73 12.62 -4.59
N LEU A 49 -3.92 11.81 -3.53
CA LEU A 49 -3.23 10.54 -3.36
C LEU A 49 -3.50 9.57 -4.52
N ARG A 50 -4.63 9.69 -5.24
CA ARG A 50 -5.00 8.74 -6.29
C ARG A 50 -3.93 8.60 -7.38
N LYS A 51 -3.18 9.68 -7.66
CA LYS A 51 -2.11 9.72 -8.67
C LYS A 51 -0.79 9.06 -8.21
N GLY A 52 -0.60 8.83 -6.92
CA GLY A 52 0.65 8.28 -6.38
C GLY A 52 0.82 6.76 -6.57
N SER A 53 2.01 6.27 -6.28
CA SER A 53 2.40 4.87 -6.37
C SER A 53 3.04 4.42 -5.05
N TYR A 54 2.47 3.42 -4.41
CA TYR A 54 3.04 2.84 -3.20
C TYR A 54 4.42 2.22 -3.52
N SER A 55 5.44 2.55 -2.72
CA SER A 55 6.79 2.02 -2.91
C SER A 55 7.18 1.03 -1.82
N LYS A 56 7.20 1.45 -0.55
CA LYS A 56 7.60 0.61 0.59
C LYS A 56 7.18 1.25 1.90
N THR A 57 7.07 0.45 2.95
CA THR A 57 6.93 0.96 4.32
C THR A 57 8.02 0.42 5.22
N TYR A 58 8.59 1.27 6.06
CA TYR A 58 9.54 0.91 7.10
C TYR A 58 8.94 1.18 8.48
N ARG A 59 9.05 0.20 9.38
CA ARG A 59 8.67 0.37 10.79
C ARG A 59 9.95 0.48 11.61
N LEU A 60 10.13 1.62 12.28
CA LEU A 60 11.27 1.89 13.15
C LEU A 60 10.75 2.20 14.55
N ARG A 61 10.84 1.24 15.46
CA ARG A 61 10.37 1.37 16.86
C ARG A 61 8.94 1.94 16.93
N ASP A 62 8.81 3.22 17.23
CA ASP A 62 7.59 4.00 17.42
C ASP A 62 7.12 4.75 16.16
N ARG A 63 7.83 4.60 15.03
CA ARG A 63 7.56 5.31 13.77
C ARG A 63 7.25 4.37 12.62
N LEU A 64 6.34 4.83 11.76
CA LEU A 64 6.03 4.21 10.49
C LEU A 64 6.36 5.21 9.37
N ILE A 65 7.29 4.84 8.49
CA ILE A 65 7.68 5.65 7.33
C ILE A 65 7.09 4.99 6.09
N VAL A 66 6.17 5.69 5.43
CA VAL A 66 5.51 5.22 4.20
C VAL A 66 6.09 5.98 3.02
N MET A 67 6.73 5.25 2.10
CA MET A 67 7.30 5.83 0.88
C MET A 67 6.31 5.71 -0.28
N ILE A 68 5.99 6.86 -0.86
CA ILE A 68 5.12 7.01 -2.02
C ILE A 68 5.92 7.71 -3.11
N ARG A 69 5.79 7.24 -4.35
CA ARG A 69 6.36 7.87 -5.54
C ARG A 69 5.25 8.53 -6.34
N ASP A 70 5.55 9.68 -6.93
CA ASP A 70 4.64 10.45 -7.79
C ASP A 70 3.36 10.91 -7.08
N GLY A 71 2.63 11.86 -7.68
CA GLY A 71 1.26 12.18 -7.28
C GLY A 71 1.08 12.72 -5.85
N PHE A 72 2.15 13.25 -5.24
CA PHE A 72 2.10 13.98 -3.97
C PHE A 72 2.40 15.46 -4.18
N GLU A 73 1.82 16.02 -5.23
CA GLU A 73 1.80 17.47 -5.45
C GLU A 73 0.45 17.97 -4.94
N PRO A 74 0.41 18.73 -3.83
CA PRO A 74 -0.80 19.45 -3.46
C PRO A 74 -1.11 20.45 -4.58
N GLU A 75 -2.34 20.40 -5.10
CA GLU A 75 -2.90 21.43 -5.99
C GLU A 75 -3.08 22.75 -5.23
#